data_AF-A0AAJ7RCZ5-F1
#
_entry.id   AF-A0AAJ7RCZ5-F1
#
_cell.length_a   1.000
_cell.length_b   1.000
_cell.length_c   1.000
_cell.angle_alpha   90.00
_cell.angle_beta   90.00
_cell.angle_gamma   90.00
#
_symmetry.space_group_name_H-M   'P 1'
#
loop_
_entity.id
_entity.type
_entity.pdbx_description
1 polymer ?
#
loop_
_entity_poly.entity_id
_entity_poly.type
_entity_poly.pdbx_seq_one_letter_code
_entity_poly.pdbx_strand_id
1 'polypeptide(L)'
;MNFGIQIEYFKDSEGRLAPKKIGVVAVERRYIGHWIVSSPCDFNELPSAIRSENNTITRYQHGLEWFDGGITYKQVHHTMVRDDPNPKRTSSATDDKRIRYYSRDILRKNGKPCEL
;
A
#
# COMPACT_ATOMS: atom_id res chain seq x y z
N MET A 1 3.65 -12.56 -17.50
CA MET A 1 2.91 -11.32 -17.28
C MET A 1 3.82 -10.29 -16.63
N ASN A 2 4.10 -9.19 -17.34
CA ASN A 2 4.86 -8.07 -16.78
C ASN A 2 3.94 -7.17 -15.96
N PHE A 3 4.23 -7.06 -14.66
CA PHE A 3 3.56 -6.14 -13.75
C PHE A 3 4.59 -5.21 -13.10
N GLY A 4 4.25 -3.93 -12.98
CA GLY A 4 4.99 -2.93 -12.23
C GLY A 4 4.24 -2.61 -10.95
N ILE A 5 4.96 -2.53 -9.83
CA ILE A 5 4.43 -2.04 -8.57
C ILE A 5 5.28 -0.84 -8.15
N GLN A 6 4.63 0.28 -7.88
CA GLN A 6 5.24 1.44 -7.26
C GLN A 6 4.60 1.63 -5.88
N ILE A 7 5.43 1.78 -4.86
CA ILE A 7 4.97 2.01 -3.49
C ILE A 7 5.70 3.22 -2.95
N GLU A 8 4.94 4.16 -2.42
CA GLU A 8 5.43 5.29 -1.63
C GLU A 8 5.09 5.02 -0.17
N TYR A 9 5.96 5.45 0.75
CA TYR A 9 5.90 5.06 2.15
C TYR A 9 6.01 6.26 3.06
N PHE A 10 5.40 6.13 4.23
CA PHE A 10 5.79 6.86 5.41
C PHE A 10 6.42 5.92 6.43
N LYS A 11 6.84 6.48 7.57
CA LYS A 11 7.18 5.72 8.76
C LYS A 11 6.01 5.69 9.75
N ASP A 12 5.76 4.53 10.33
CA ASP A 12 4.81 4.36 11.43
C ASP A 12 5.41 4.78 12.79
N SER A 13 4.65 4.62 13.87
CA SER A 13 5.07 5.00 15.23
C SER A 13 6.33 4.26 15.71
N GLU A 14 6.65 3.10 15.14
CA GLU A 14 7.86 2.32 15.41
C GLU A 14 9.01 2.62 14.41
N GLY A 15 8.81 3.56 13.48
CA GLY A 15 9.78 3.91 12.44
C GLY A 15 9.84 2.92 11.27
N ARG A 16 8.90 1.98 11.18
CA ARG A 16 8.81 0.99 10.10
C ARG A 16 8.14 1.60 8.88
N LEU A 17 8.49 1.11 7.69
CA LEU A 17 7.90 1.58 6.43
C LEU A 17 6.44 1.16 6.31
N ALA A 18 5.53 2.12 6.29
CA ALA A 18 4.10 1.97 6.07
C ALA A 18 3.72 2.48 4.67
N PRO A 19 3.18 1.63 3.76
CA PRO A 19 2.77 2.06 2.43
C PRO A 19 1.70 3.14 2.51
N LYS A 20 1.97 4.30 1.92
CA LYS A 20 1.03 5.41 1.79
C LYS A 20 0.31 5.40 0.46
N LYS A 21 1.02 5.06 -0.62
CA LYS A 21 0.43 4.93 -1.95
C LYS A 21 0.92 3.67 -2.63
N ILE A 22 0.01 2.98 -3.29
CA ILE A 22 0.27 1.72 -3.99
C ILE A 22 -0.27 1.88 -5.41
N GLY A 23 0.63 1.86 -6.39
CA GLY A 23 0.33 1.80 -7.80
C GLY A 23 0.69 0.42 -8.35
N VAL A 24 -0.23 -0.20 -9.07
CA VAL A 24 -0.02 -1.49 -9.76
C VAL A 24 -0.43 -1.31 -11.21
N VAL A 25 0.46 -1.70 -12.12
CA VAL A 25 0.17 -1.75 -13.55
C VAL A 25 0.48 -3.15 -14.07
N ALA A 26 -0.45 -3.74 -14.83
CA ALA A 26 -0.20 -4.96 -15.57
C ALA A 26 -0.35 -4.72 -17.08
N VAL A 27 0.77 -4.79 -17.79
CA VAL A 27 0.90 -4.40 -19.20
C VAL A 27 -0.02 -5.23 -20.10
N GLU A 28 -0.09 -6.53 -19.85
CA GLU A 28 -0.83 -7.47 -20.70
C GLU A 28 -2.35 -7.49 -20.43
N ARG A 29 -2.79 -7.08 -19.23
CA ARG A 29 -4.20 -7.20 -18.81
C ARG A 29 -4.95 -5.89 -18.68
N ARG A 30 -4.31 -4.76 -19.02
CA ARG A 30 -4.85 -3.39 -18.80
C ARG A 30 -5.38 -3.19 -17.38
N TYR A 31 -4.77 -3.86 -16.41
CA TYR A 31 -5.10 -3.65 -15.00
C TYR A 31 -4.25 -2.50 -14.47
N ILE A 32 -4.92 -1.48 -13.96
CA ILE A 32 -4.30 -0.34 -13.29
C ILE A 32 -5.02 -0.18 -11.95
N GLY A 33 -4.30 -0.45 -10.87
CA GLY A 33 -4.75 -0.21 -9.51
C GLY A 33 -3.97 0.95 -8.92
N HIS A 34 -4.65 1.89 -8.29
CA HIS A 34 -4.01 3.01 -7.61
C HIS A 34 -4.78 3.35 -6.34
N TRP A 35 -4.10 3.27 -5.19
CA TRP A 35 -4.69 3.48 -3.89
C TRP A 35 -3.81 4.40 -3.05
N ILE A 36 -4.43 5.39 -2.43
CA ILE A 36 -3.81 6.21 -1.36
C ILE A 36 -4.41 5.72 -0.05
N VAL A 37 -3.59 5.07 0.75
CA VAL A 37 -4.00 4.41 1.98
C VAL A 37 -4.20 5.44 3.08
N SER A 38 -5.33 5.37 3.77
CA SER A 38 -5.57 6.17 4.96
C SER A 38 -4.54 5.82 6.03
N SER A 39 -4.06 6.83 6.74
CA SER A 39 -3.10 6.58 7.81
C SER A 39 -3.75 5.77 8.93
N PRO A 40 -2.99 4.84 9.53
CA PRO A 40 -3.52 3.88 10.48
C PRO A 40 -3.80 4.50 11.86
N CYS A 41 -3.25 5.68 12.12
CA CYS A 41 -3.37 6.38 13.40
C CYS A 41 -3.22 7.89 13.24
N ASP A 42 -3.53 8.61 14.32
CA ASP A 42 -3.47 10.07 14.32
C ASP A 42 -2.04 10.55 14.22
N PHE A 43 -1.81 11.62 13.45
CA PHE A 43 -0.45 12.15 13.24
C PHE A 43 0.24 12.51 14.56
N ASN A 44 -0.53 12.99 15.54
CA ASN A 44 -0.03 13.39 16.85
C ASN A 44 0.46 12.22 17.71
N GLU A 45 0.02 10.99 17.40
CA GLU A 45 0.45 9.76 18.09
C GLU A 45 1.83 9.28 17.63
N LEU A 46 2.34 9.79 16.51
CA LEU A 46 3.69 9.49 16.05
C LEU A 46 4.74 10.21 16.91
N PRO A 47 5.91 9.60 17.17
CA PRO A 47 7.05 10.30 17.77
C PRO A 47 7.44 11.55 16.98
N SER A 48 7.91 12.60 17.67
CA SER A 48 8.24 13.89 17.03
C SER A 48 9.27 13.76 15.90
N ALA A 49 10.26 12.89 16.05
CA ALA A 49 11.25 12.60 15.01
C ALA A 49 10.60 11.99 13.75
N ILE A 50 9.67 11.05 13.94
CA ILE A 50 8.94 10.41 12.84
C ILE A 50 8.02 11.40 12.13
N ARG A 51 7.33 12.29 12.87
CA ARG A 51 6.53 13.36 12.27
C ARG A 51 7.37 14.27 11.37
N SER A 52 8.53 14.72 11.86
CA SER A 52 9.45 15.56 11.08
C SER A 52 9.97 14.86 9.83
N GLU A 53 10.27 13.57 9.93
CA GLU A 53 10.70 12.76 8.79
C GLU A 53 9.57 12.59 7.76
N ASN A 54 8.37 12.23 8.19
CA ASN A 54 7.22 12.10 7.29
C ASN A 54 6.89 13.43 6.60
N ASN A 55 6.94 14.56 7.31
CA ASN A 55 6.78 15.89 6.70
C ASN A 55 7.87 16.19 5.65
N THR A 56 9.11 15.73 5.88
CA THR A 56 10.21 15.86 4.91
C THR A 56 9.94 15.00 3.68
N ILE A 57 9.47 13.76 3.86
CA ILE A 57 9.08 12.87 2.78
C ILE A 57 7.94 13.50 1.95
N THR A 58 6.91 14.04 2.60
CA THR A 58 5.83 14.80 1.95
C THR A 58 6.41 15.93 1.09
N ARG A 59 7.27 16.77 1.65
CA ARG A 59 7.78 17.97 0.97
C ARG A 59 8.69 17.66 -0.23
N TYR A 60 9.48 16.59 -0.17
CA TYR A 60 10.57 16.38 -1.13
C TYR A 60 10.45 15.12 -1.97
N GLN A 61 9.56 14.18 -1.66
CA GLN A 61 9.45 12.92 -2.40
C GLN A 61 8.13 12.79 -3.16
N HIS A 62 6.98 12.82 -2.48
CA HIS A 62 5.72 12.44 -3.11
C HIS A 62 4.54 13.41 -2.91
N GLY A 63 4.66 14.43 -2.05
CA GLY A 63 3.61 15.45 -1.89
C GLY A 63 2.29 14.96 -1.29
N LEU A 64 2.28 13.77 -0.67
CA LEU A 64 1.09 13.25 0.01
C LEU A 64 1.19 13.64 1.47
N GLU A 65 0.07 14.07 2.04
CA GLU A 65 -0.05 14.40 3.46
C GLU A 65 -0.35 13.15 4.29
N TRP A 66 -0.05 13.21 5.59
CA TRP A 66 -0.36 12.10 6.50
C TRP A 66 -1.86 11.77 6.49
N PHE A 67 -2.72 12.78 6.45
CA PHE A 67 -4.18 12.61 6.49
C PHE A 67 -4.81 12.25 5.14
N ASP A 68 -4.03 12.19 4.05
CA ASP A 68 -4.56 11.80 2.74
C ASP A 68 -5.02 10.34 2.71
N GLY A 69 -5.86 10.00 1.74
CA GLY A 69 -6.31 8.63 1.50
C GLY A 69 -7.66 8.30 2.12
N GLY A 70 -8.40 7.43 1.45
CA GLY A 70 -9.76 7.04 1.84
C GLY A 70 -9.99 5.53 1.89
N ILE A 71 -8.91 4.75 1.82
CA ILE A 71 -8.97 3.29 1.76
C ILE A 71 -8.01 2.68 2.79
N THR A 72 -8.48 1.66 3.49
CA THR A 72 -7.68 0.88 4.45
C THR A 72 -6.83 -0.17 3.75
N TYR A 73 -5.77 -0.65 4.39
CA TYR A 73 -4.98 -1.79 3.89
C TYR A 73 -5.85 -3.03 3.62
N LYS A 74 -6.87 -3.26 4.47
CA LYS A 74 -7.82 -4.37 4.27
C LYS A 74 -8.59 -4.20 2.97
N GLN A 75 -9.11 -3.01 2.68
CA GLN A 75 -9.82 -2.75 1.43
C GLN A 75 -8.89 -2.86 0.21
N VAL A 76 -7.65 -2.35 0.28
CA VAL A 76 -6.64 -2.53 -0.79
C VAL A 76 -6.41 -4.01 -1.08
N HIS A 77 -6.23 -4.84 -0.04
CA HIS A 77 -6.09 -6.28 -0.24
C HIS A 77 -7.33 -6.88 -0.92
N HIS A 78 -8.54 -6.50 -0.50
CA HIS A 78 -9.76 -7.01 -1.12
C HIS A 78 -9.89 -6.59 -2.59
N THR A 79 -9.55 -5.35 -2.95
CA THR A 79 -9.59 -4.89 -4.35
C THR A 79 -8.54 -5.57 -5.19
N MET A 80 -7.30 -5.69 -4.69
CA MET A 80 -6.23 -6.42 -5.39
C MET A 80 -6.57 -7.90 -5.64
N VAL A 81 -7.36 -8.53 -4.77
CA VAL A 81 -7.80 -9.93 -4.94
C VAL A 81 -9.07 -10.05 -5.79
N ARG A 82 -10.01 -9.09 -5.71
CA ARG A 82 -11.27 -9.12 -6.48
C ARG A 82 -11.11 -8.68 -7.93
N ASP A 83 -10.28 -7.68 -8.19
CA ASP A 83 -10.06 -7.15 -9.53
C ASP A 83 -9.08 -8.01 -10.34
N ASP A 84 -8.70 -9.19 -9.83
CA ASP A 84 -8.15 -10.27 -10.65
C ASP A 84 -9.24 -10.75 -11.61
N PRO A 85 -9.12 -10.47 -12.92
CA PRO A 85 -10.25 -10.57 -13.85
C PRO A 85 -10.66 -12.02 -14.18
N ASN A 86 -10.10 -13.05 -13.54
CA ASN A 86 -10.57 -14.42 -13.72
C ASN A 86 -10.19 -15.42 -12.60
N PRO A 87 -11.02 -15.64 -11.56
CA PRO A 87 -10.77 -16.70 -10.59
C PRO A 87 -10.90 -18.13 -11.18
N LYS A 88 -11.40 -18.27 -12.42
CA LYS A 88 -11.69 -19.58 -13.06
C LYS A 88 -10.93 -19.85 -14.36
N ARG A 89 -10.20 -18.89 -14.95
CA ARG A 89 -9.25 -19.14 -16.05
C ARG A 89 -7.88 -18.61 -15.66
N THR A 90 -7.10 -19.54 -15.14
CA THR A 90 -5.64 -19.56 -15.11
C THR A 90 -4.98 -18.45 -15.96
N SER A 91 -4.70 -17.31 -15.33
CA SER A 91 -3.34 -16.78 -15.42
C SER A 91 -2.38 -17.90 -15.02
N SER A 92 -1.14 -17.88 -15.51
CA SER A 92 -0.13 -18.78 -14.98
C SER A 92 -0.21 -18.75 -13.44
N ALA A 93 -0.26 -19.91 -12.78
CA ALA A 93 -0.47 -20.00 -11.32
C ALA A 93 0.53 -19.15 -10.51
N THR A 94 1.61 -18.69 -11.15
CA THR A 94 2.63 -17.75 -10.67
C THR A 94 2.18 -16.29 -10.54
N ASP A 95 1.33 -15.77 -11.42
CA ASP A 95 0.95 -14.35 -11.43
C ASP A 95 -0.07 -14.03 -10.33
N ASP A 96 -1.08 -14.89 -10.19
CA ASP A 96 -2.07 -14.87 -9.10
C ASP A 96 -1.37 -15.06 -7.72
N LYS A 97 -0.36 -15.93 -7.66
CA LYS A 97 0.51 -16.06 -6.47
C LYS A 97 1.24 -14.77 -6.14
N ARG A 98 1.70 -13.99 -7.12
CA ARG A 98 2.46 -12.75 -6.87
C ARG A 98 1.57 -11.62 -6.37
N ILE A 99 0.41 -11.36 -6.98
CA ILE A 99 -0.52 -10.33 -6.48
C ILE A 99 -1.03 -10.70 -5.09
N ARG A 100 -1.35 -11.97 -4.83
CA ARG A 100 -1.69 -12.46 -3.48
C ARG A 100 -0.51 -12.37 -2.52
N TYR A 101 0.71 -12.64 -2.97
CA TYR A 101 1.91 -12.51 -2.15
C TYR A 101 2.11 -11.06 -1.72
N TYR A 102 2.09 -10.11 -2.65
CA TYR A 102 2.28 -8.68 -2.35
C TYR A 102 1.14 -8.11 -1.49
N SER A 103 -0.12 -8.42 -1.81
CA SER A 103 -1.25 -7.97 -1.00
C SER A 103 -1.20 -8.54 0.43
N ARG A 104 -0.80 -9.81 0.61
CA ARG A 104 -0.57 -10.39 1.94
C ARG A 104 0.64 -9.79 2.65
N ASP A 105 1.74 -9.54 1.95
CA ASP A 105 2.92 -8.94 2.56
C ASP A 105 2.64 -7.49 2.99
N ILE A 106 1.84 -6.74 2.23
CA ILE A 106 1.33 -5.42 2.61
C ILE A 106 0.47 -5.52 3.86
N LEU A 107 -0.49 -6.46 3.92
CA LEU A 107 -1.29 -6.68 5.14
C LEU A 107 -0.46 -7.14 6.33
N ARG A 108 0.50 -8.06 6.14
CA ARG A 108 1.28 -8.63 7.22
C ARG A 108 2.21 -7.59 7.85
N LYS A 109 2.85 -6.77 7.02
CA LYS A 109 3.78 -5.74 7.49
C LYS A 109 3.07 -4.52 8.07
N ASN A 110 1.84 -4.25 7.65
CA ASN A 110 1.16 -2.98 7.92
C ASN A 110 -0.28 -3.14 8.42
N GLY A 111 -0.64 -4.33 8.89
CA GLY A 111 -2.00 -4.64 9.37
C GLY A 111 -2.27 -4.17 10.80
N LYS A 112 -1.24 -3.71 11.51
CA LYS A 112 -1.33 -3.16 12.88
C LYS A 112 -0.35 -2.01 13.14
N PRO A 113 -0.25 -0.99 12.28
CA PRO A 113 0.57 0.15 12.62
C PRO A 113 -0.21 0.93 13.69
N CYS A 114 0.40 1.16 14.85
CA CYS A 114 -0.16 1.93 15.97
C CYS A 114 -1.16 1.21 16.92
N GLU A 115 -1.24 -0.12 16.94
CA GLU A 115 -1.72 -0.83 18.14
C GLU A 115 -0.55 -0.92 19.13
N LEU A 116 -0.65 -0.24 20.29
CA LEU A 116 0.20 -0.50 21.47
C LEU A 116 -0.15 -1.87 22.07
#